data_AF-A0ABD1XRZ5-F1
#
_entry.id   AF-A0ABD1XRZ5-F1
#
_cell.length_a   1.000
_cell.length_b   1.000
_cell.length_c   1.000
_cell.angle_alpha   90.00
_cell.angle_beta   90.00
_cell.angle_gamma   90.00
#
_symmetry.space_group_name_H-M   'P 1'
#
loop_
_entity.id
_entity.type
_entity.pdbx_description
1 polymer ?
#
loop_
_entity_poly.entity_id
_entity_poly.type
_entity_poly.pdbx_seq_one_letter_code
_entity_poly.pdbx_strand_id
1 'polypeptide(L)'
;MKLSISSLLFAMAVINAFILVTCQDSYSCAGSTLCHDLPQSDCDAARRQIQPENRYFTGGNKGSTGVCSGHCGLFVSGSNCDLSGQEMIDAFNELRDRNCAKCGIKTYNDGCQFKADYVTGC
;
A
#
# COMPACT_ATOMS: atom_id res chain seq x y z
N MET A 1 23.09 -36.55 42.45
CA MET A 1 23.00 -35.91 41.12
C MET A 1 21.72 -35.08 41.10
N LYS A 2 21.80 -33.78 41.43
CA LYS A 2 20.63 -32.88 41.52
C LYS A 2 20.50 -32.15 40.19
N LEU A 3 19.54 -32.57 39.36
CA LEU A 3 19.13 -31.80 38.18
C LEU A 3 18.50 -30.49 38.68
N SER A 4 19.14 -29.36 38.37
CA SER A 4 18.60 -28.03 38.66
C SER A 4 17.50 -27.70 37.65
N ILE A 5 16.30 -27.46 38.16
CA ILE A 5 15.09 -27.05 37.41
C ILE A 5 15.30 -25.73 36.64
N SER A 6 16.37 -24.98 36.96
CA SER A 6 16.72 -23.73 36.29
C SER A 6 17.08 -23.90 34.80
N SER A 7 17.56 -25.08 34.38
CA SER A 7 18.00 -25.32 33.00
C SER A 7 16.84 -25.57 32.02
N LEU A 8 15.64 -25.96 32.49
CA LEU A 8 14.48 -26.20 31.62
C LEU A 8 13.70 -24.91 31.30
N LEU A 9 13.77 -23.89 32.16
CA LEU A 9 13.08 -22.62 31.93
C LEU A 9 13.74 -21.79 30.82
N PHE A 10 15.05 -21.90 30.64
CA PHE A 10 15.75 -21.25 29.54
C PHE A 10 15.49 -21.92 28.18
N ALA A 11 15.15 -23.21 28.15
CA ALA A 11 14.85 -23.91 26.90
C ALA A 11 13.46 -23.56 26.32
N MET A 12 12.52 -23.10 27.15
CA MET A 12 11.17 -22.70 26.70
C MET A 12 11.11 -21.28 26.14
N ALA A 13 12.09 -20.41 26.44
CA ALA A 13 12.10 -19.03 25.96
C ALA A 13 12.63 -18.87 24.53
N VAL A 14 13.28 -19.90 23.96
CA VAL A 14 13.94 -19.81 22.64
C VAL A 14 13.16 -20.50 21.52
N ILE A 15 12.09 -21.23 21.85
CA ILE A 15 11.30 -22.04 20.89
C ILE A 15 9.93 -21.40 20.60
N ASN A 16 9.81 -20.08 20.79
CA ASN A 16 8.66 -19.32 20.29
C ASN A 16 9.08 -18.25 19.26
N ALA A 17 10.21 -18.50 18.59
CA ALA A 17 10.44 -17.99 17.24
C ALA A 17 9.58 -18.80 16.25
N PHE A 18 8.27 -18.86 16.50
CA PHE A 18 7.32 -19.17 15.44
C PHE A 18 7.50 -18.07 14.41
N ILE A 19 7.88 -18.49 13.22
CA ILE A 19 8.03 -17.68 12.03
C ILE A 19 6.70 -16.93 11.83
N LEU A 20 6.60 -15.73 12.37
CA LEU A 20 5.66 -14.74 11.88
C LEU A 20 6.22 -14.37 10.52
N VAL A 21 5.77 -15.07 9.48
CA VAL A 21 5.75 -14.47 8.15
C VAL A 21 4.89 -13.23 8.32
N THR A 22 5.52 -12.11 8.63
CA THR A 22 4.84 -10.83 8.66
C THR A 22 4.55 -10.53 7.21
N CYS A 23 3.37 -10.95 6.74
CA CYS A 23 2.79 -10.40 5.52
C CYS A 23 2.41 -8.95 5.84
N GLN A 24 3.43 -8.12 5.92
CA GLN A 24 3.33 -6.72 6.29
C GLN A 24 3.18 -5.92 4.99
N ASP A 25 2.32 -4.92 5.02
CA ASP A 25 2.24 -3.96 3.92
C ASP A 25 3.62 -3.36 3.65
N SER A 26 3.95 -3.22 2.36
CA SER A 26 5.20 -2.59 1.93
C SER A 26 4.92 -1.29 1.21
N TYR A 27 5.89 -0.37 1.29
CA TYR A 27 5.77 0.99 0.75
C TYR A 27 6.98 1.29 -0.11
N SER A 28 6.75 1.95 -1.23
CA SER A 28 7.80 2.41 -2.14
C SER A 28 7.41 3.76 -2.72
N CYS A 29 8.35 4.69 -2.83
CA CYS A 29 8.13 5.95 -3.57
C CYS A 29 8.39 5.80 -5.08
N ALA A 30 8.37 4.56 -5.59
CA ALA A 30 8.48 4.28 -7.01
C ALA A 30 7.26 4.77 -7.79
N GLY A 31 7.46 5.04 -9.07
CA GLY A 31 6.46 5.49 -10.02
C GLY A 31 7.10 5.75 -11.38
N SER A 32 6.34 6.35 -12.28
CA SER A 32 6.83 6.86 -13.54
C SER A 32 8.00 7.82 -13.36
N THR A 33 8.92 7.86 -14.32
CA THR A 33 9.96 8.90 -14.36
C THR A 33 9.37 10.30 -14.48
N LEU A 34 8.16 10.44 -15.02
CA LEU A 34 7.42 11.70 -15.12
C LEU A 34 6.86 12.20 -13.78
N CYS A 35 6.93 11.38 -12.73
CA CYS A 35 6.62 11.82 -11.38
C CYS A 35 7.50 12.99 -10.90
N HIS A 36 8.67 13.23 -11.50
CA HIS A 36 9.51 14.37 -11.13
C HIS A 36 8.85 15.72 -11.46
N ASP A 37 8.10 15.82 -12.56
CA ASP A 37 7.40 17.03 -12.99
C ASP A 37 5.96 17.10 -12.45
N LEU A 38 5.47 16.00 -11.87
CA LEU A 38 4.10 15.93 -11.37
C LEU A 38 3.90 16.94 -10.22
N PRO A 39 2.94 17.88 -10.31
CA PRO A 39 2.65 18.76 -9.19
C PRO A 39 1.90 17.97 -8.10
N GLN A 40 2.30 18.15 -6.84
CA GLN A 40 1.66 17.46 -5.71
C GLN A 40 0.16 17.80 -5.62
N SER A 41 -0.22 19.02 -6.00
CA SER A 41 -1.61 19.48 -6.00
C SER A 41 -2.54 18.61 -6.84
N ASP A 42 -2.06 18.00 -7.92
CA ASP A 42 -2.85 17.11 -8.77
C ASP A 42 -3.22 15.84 -8.00
N CYS A 43 -2.27 15.28 -7.25
CA CYS A 43 -2.54 14.11 -6.41
C CYS A 43 -3.45 14.44 -5.23
N ASP A 44 -3.28 15.62 -4.61
CA ASP A 44 -4.16 16.08 -3.53
C ASP A 44 -5.59 16.32 -4.03
N ALA A 45 -5.74 16.78 -5.28
CA ALA A 45 -7.03 16.94 -5.95
C ALA A 45 -7.64 15.57 -6.29
N ALA A 46 -6.87 14.64 -6.85
CA ALA A 46 -7.32 13.27 -7.11
C ALA A 46 -7.77 12.57 -5.81
N ARG A 47 -7.03 12.77 -4.70
CA ARG A 47 -7.40 12.23 -3.37
C ARG A 47 -8.76 12.72 -2.89
N ARG A 48 -9.15 13.97 -3.23
CA ARG A 48 -10.48 14.52 -2.88
C ARG A 48 -11.62 13.91 -3.68
N GLN A 49 -11.32 13.29 -4.82
CA GLN A 49 -12.35 12.64 -5.64
C GLN A 49 -12.67 11.22 -5.16
N ILE A 50 -11.80 10.61 -4.36
CA ILE A 50 -12.06 9.29 -3.77
C ILE A 50 -13.26 9.41 -2.83
N GLN A 51 -14.29 8.60 -3.09
CA GLN A 51 -15.44 8.47 -2.21
C GLN A 51 -15.17 7.31 -1.24
N PRO A 52 -15.14 7.54 0.09
CA PRO A 52 -14.76 6.51 1.07
C PRO A 52 -15.57 5.21 0.97
N GLU A 53 -16.84 5.31 0.64
CA GLU A 53 -17.81 4.22 0.55
C GLU A 53 -17.76 3.43 -0.77
N ASN A 54 -17.07 3.94 -1.79
CA ASN A 54 -16.94 3.25 -3.07
C ASN A 54 -15.98 2.07 -2.98
N ARG A 55 -16.20 1.06 -3.83
CA ARG A 55 -15.30 -0.09 -4.03
C ARG A 55 -14.56 0.04 -5.35
N TYR A 56 -13.27 -0.22 -5.31
CA TYR A 56 -12.33 -0.10 -6.42
C TYR A 56 -11.77 -1.49 -6.74
N PHE A 57 -12.48 -2.21 -7.60
CA PHE A 57 -12.15 -3.56 -8.04
C PHE A 57 -11.29 -3.65 -9.31
N THR A 58 -10.26 -4.51 -9.29
CA THR A 58 -9.52 -4.96 -10.49
C THR A 58 -9.86 -6.41 -10.81
N GLY A 59 -9.91 -6.79 -12.09
CA GLY A 59 -10.28 -8.13 -12.52
C GLY A 59 -10.86 -8.18 -13.93
N GLY A 60 -10.91 -9.38 -14.52
CA GLY A 60 -11.26 -9.55 -15.94
C GLY A 60 -10.31 -8.77 -16.85
N ASN A 61 -10.85 -7.83 -17.64
CA ASN A 61 -10.06 -6.96 -18.53
C ASN A 61 -9.61 -5.64 -17.87
N LYS A 62 -9.93 -5.40 -16.60
CA LYS A 62 -9.57 -4.17 -15.88
C LYS A 62 -8.33 -4.40 -15.03
N GLY A 63 -7.16 -4.00 -15.56
CA GLY A 63 -5.88 -4.08 -14.85
C GLY A 63 -5.70 -3.06 -13.72
N SER A 64 -6.47 -1.98 -13.74
CA SER A 64 -6.53 -0.97 -12.67
C SER A 64 -7.88 -0.26 -12.63
N THR A 65 -8.19 0.35 -11.48
CA THR A 65 -9.37 1.19 -11.29
C THR A 65 -9.08 2.27 -10.26
N GLY A 66 -9.67 3.45 -10.37
CA GLY A 66 -9.32 4.57 -9.51
C GLY A 66 -9.93 5.89 -9.92
N VAL A 67 -9.31 6.97 -9.45
CA VAL A 67 -9.63 8.35 -9.79
C VAL A 67 -8.38 9.06 -10.27
N CYS A 68 -8.55 10.20 -10.95
CA CYS A 68 -7.43 11.01 -11.39
C CYS A 68 -7.77 12.50 -11.37
N SER A 69 -6.75 13.34 -11.37
CA SER A 69 -6.90 14.78 -11.55
C SER A 69 -5.64 15.33 -12.17
N GLY A 70 -5.77 16.13 -13.23
CA GLY A 70 -4.63 16.61 -14.01
C GLY A 70 -3.78 15.44 -14.50
N HIS A 71 -2.55 15.37 -14.00
CA HIS A 71 -1.59 14.31 -14.32
C HIS A 71 -1.40 13.25 -13.23
N CYS A 72 -2.14 13.30 -12.11
CA CYS A 72 -2.02 12.30 -11.06
C CYS A 72 -3.18 11.31 -11.10
N GLY A 73 -2.86 10.02 -11.16
CA GLY A 73 -3.80 8.91 -11.00
C GLY A 73 -3.61 8.22 -9.66
N LEU A 74 -4.71 7.96 -8.96
CA LEU A 74 -4.77 7.17 -7.74
C LEU A 74 -5.59 5.91 -8.01
N PHE A 75 -4.94 4.75 -8.07
CA PHE A 75 -5.60 3.54 -8.55
C PHE A 75 -5.20 2.29 -7.77
N VAL A 76 -6.15 1.37 -7.70
CA VAL A 76 -5.96 -0.01 -7.30
C VAL A 76 -5.40 -0.78 -8.49
N SER A 77 -4.38 -1.60 -8.26
CA SER A 77 -3.79 -2.50 -9.26
C SER A 77 -3.45 -3.85 -8.65
N GLY A 78 -3.30 -4.87 -9.49
CA GLY A 78 -3.08 -6.25 -9.07
C GLY A 78 -4.21 -7.16 -9.57
N SER A 79 -4.12 -8.45 -9.23
CA SER A 79 -5.09 -9.45 -9.70
C SER A 79 -6.24 -9.61 -8.71
N ASN A 80 -7.48 -9.35 -9.15
CA ASN A 80 -8.70 -9.53 -8.35
C ASN A 80 -8.70 -8.71 -7.05
N CYS A 81 -8.17 -7.49 -7.11
CA CYS A 81 -8.08 -6.60 -5.95
C CYS A 81 -9.39 -5.88 -5.72
N ASP A 82 -9.72 -5.63 -4.45
CA ASP A 82 -10.91 -4.89 -4.08
C ASP A 82 -10.63 -4.04 -2.84
N LEU A 83 -10.31 -2.75 -3.06
CA LEU A 83 -10.11 -1.79 -1.98
C LEU A 83 -11.31 -0.86 -1.88
N SER A 84 -11.67 -0.49 -0.67
CA SER A 84 -12.57 0.64 -0.41
C SER A 84 -11.88 1.96 -0.71
N GLY A 85 -12.68 2.99 -0.96
CA GLY A 85 -12.16 4.35 -1.06
C GLY A 85 -11.47 4.78 0.23
N GLN A 86 -11.94 4.35 1.41
CA GLN A 86 -11.25 4.62 2.67
C GLN A 86 -9.85 4.01 2.69
N GLU A 87 -9.70 2.74 2.29
CA GLU A 87 -8.38 2.09 2.20
C GLU A 87 -7.43 2.82 1.24
N MET A 88 -7.95 3.33 0.12
CA MET A 88 -7.16 4.15 -0.81
C MET A 88 -6.75 5.50 -0.19
N ILE A 89 -7.63 6.16 0.55
CA ILE A 89 -7.31 7.42 1.26
C ILE A 89 -6.22 7.18 2.31
N ASP A 90 -6.35 6.11 3.09
CA ASP A 90 -5.38 5.76 4.12
C ASP A 90 -4.02 5.43 3.50
N ALA A 91 -4.00 4.62 2.42
CA ALA A 91 -2.79 4.31 1.68
C ALA A 91 -2.11 5.57 1.10
N PHE A 92 -2.87 6.51 0.58
CA PHE A 92 -2.34 7.79 0.12
C PHE A 92 -1.66 8.56 1.25
N ASN A 93 -2.33 8.69 2.40
CA ASN A 93 -1.80 9.41 3.56
C ASN A 93 -0.53 8.75 4.12
N GLU A 94 -0.52 7.42 4.24
CA GLU A 94 0.66 6.67 4.69
C GLU A 94 1.86 6.87 3.74
N LEU A 95 1.64 6.98 2.43
CA LEU A 95 2.70 7.31 1.48
C LEU A 95 3.23 8.73 1.69
N ARG A 96 2.36 9.71 1.98
CA ARG A 96 2.78 11.09 2.30
C ARG A 96 3.59 11.12 3.60
N ASP A 97 3.15 10.41 4.63
CA ASP A 97 3.84 10.32 5.93
C ASP A 97 5.23 9.69 5.81
N ARG A 98 5.46 8.89 4.76
CA ARG A 98 6.74 8.26 4.43
C ARG A 98 7.59 9.08 3.46
N ASN A 99 7.26 10.35 3.24
CA ASN A 99 7.94 11.29 2.33
C ASN A 99 7.85 10.91 0.84
N CYS A 100 6.89 10.08 0.43
CA CYS A 100 6.58 9.89 -0.98
C CYS A 100 5.70 11.06 -1.47
N ALA A 101 6.34 12.20 -1.76
CA ALA A 101 5.65 13.48 -1.99
C ALA A 101 4.72 13.49 -3.20
N LYS A 102 4.99 12.68 -4.24
CA LYS A 102 4.29 12.73 -5.52
C LYS A 102 3.69 11.39 -5.90
N CYS A 103 4.54 10.43 -6.21
CA CYS A 103 4.17 9.07 -6.56
C CYS A 103 4.57 8.09 -5.47
N GLY A 104 3.92 6.94 -5.45
CA GLY A 104 4.24 5.87 -4.54
C GLY A 104 3.29 4.70 -4.68
N ILE A 105 3.70 3.58 -4.10
CA ILE A 105 3.00 2.31 -4.14
C ILE A 105 2.94 1.78 -2.72
N LYS A 106 1.73 1.51 -2.24
CA LYS A 106 1.49 0.63 -1.10
C LYS A 106 1.11 -0.74 -1.65
N THR A 107 1.84 -1.78 -1.26
CA THR A 107 1.50 -3.17 -1.59
C THR A 107 0.99 -3.83 -0.32
N TYR A 108 -0.24 -4.33 -0.38
CA TYR A 108 -0.91 -5.07 0.68
C TYR A 108 -0.42 -6.51 0.70
N ASN A 109 -0.71 -7.21 1.80
CA ASN A 109 -0.31 -8.59 2.04
C ASN A 109 -0.81 -9.61 0.99
N ASP A 110 -1.93 -9.34 0.34
CA ASP A 110 -2.54 -10.14 -0.72
C ASP A 110 -1.95 -9.84 -2.12
N GLY A 111 -0.97 -8.94 -2.19
CA GLY A 111 -0.33 -8.50 -3.44
C GLY A 111 -1.10 -7.41 -4.16
N CYS A 112 -2.24 -6.96 -3.63
CA CYS A 112 -2.93 -5.79 -4.16
C CYS A 112 -2.13 -4.52 -3.90
N GLN A 113 -2.30 -3.56 -4.79
CA GLN A 113 -1.55 -2.32 -4.72
C GLN A 113 -2.46 -1.12 -4.80
N PHE A 114 -2.24 -0.17 -3.91
CA PHE A 114 -2.61 1.22 -4.14
C PHE A 114 -1.42 1.93 -4.80
N LYS A 115 -1.68 2.64 -5.89
CA LYS A 115 -0.68 3.38 -6.65
C LYS A 115 -1.10 4.83 -6.82
N ALA A 116 -0.22 5.74 -6.40
CA ALA A 116 -0.22 7.13 -6.85
C ALA A 116 0.86 7.24 -7.94
N ASP A 117 0.46 7.53 -9.18
CA ASP A 117 1.39 7.55 -10.32
C ASP A 117 1.01 8.64 -11.32
N TYR A 118 1.97 8.99 -12.18
CA TYR A 118 1.72 9.91 -13.29
C TYR A 118 0.82 9.25 -14.35
N VAL A 119 -0.15 10.00 -14.84
CA VAL A 119 -0.98 9.67 -16.00
C VAL A 119 -0.88 10.79 -17.04
N THR A 120 -0.91 10.41 -18.33
CA THR A 120 -0.87 11.39 -19.43
C THR A 120 -2.12 12.26 -19.51
N GLY A 121 -3.24 11.77 -18.99
CA GLY A 121 -4.48 12.54 -18.88
C GLY A 121 -5.51 11.82 -18.02
N CYS A 122 -6.38 12.64 -17.43
CA CYS A 122 -7.63 12.29 -16.79
C CYS A 122 -8.76 12.88 -17.65
#